data_AF-A0A3M1G089-F1
#
_entry.id   AF-A0A3M1G089-F1
#
_cell.length_a   1.000
_cell.length_b   1.000
_cell.length_c   1.000
_cell.angle_alpha   90.00
_cell.angle_beta   90.00
_cell.angle_gamma   90.00
#
_symmetry.space_group_name_H-M   'P 1'
#
loop_
_entity.id
_entity.type
_entity.pdbx_description
1 polymer ?
#
loop_
_entity_poly.entity_id
_entity_poly.type
_entity_poly.pdbx_seq_one_letter_code
_entity_poly.pdbx_strand_id
1 'polypeptide(L)'
;MLRKCFLIICINLLMAFPCLGQQLPGQKVIGNVFIDRDNSGNYYVVVVEKQTSTLYLIQVEQGIPVIVKSFLVLLGKDGGDKFKEGDGRTPEGIYFVTGFIPPEKLNPLLYGRGAFPLNYPNIVD
;
A
#
# COMPACT_ATOMS: atom_id res chain seq x y z
N MET A 1 31.41 42.56 -38.06
CA MET A 1 31.82 41.45 -38.95
C MET A 1 30.88 40.26 -38.67
N LEU A 2 29.70 40.24 -39.30
CA LEU A 2 28.69 39.18 -39.11
C LEU A 2 28.81 38.15 -40.26
N ARG A 3 29.04 36.87 -39.92
CA ARG A 3 28.89 35.71 -40.81
C ARG A 3 27.66 34.93 -40.32
N LYS A 4 26.57 34.91 -41.11
CA LYS A 4 26.13 33.79 -41.96
C LYS A 4 25.92 32.48 -41.20
N CYS A 5 24.65 32.07 -41.03
CA CYS A 5 24.19 30.74 -41.41
C CYS A 5 22.68 30.76 -41.63
N PHE A 6 22.32 30.44 -42.86
CA PHE A 6 20.98 30.30 -43.41
C PHE A 6 20.68 28.80 -43.44
N LEU A 7 19.40 28.46 -43.52
CA LEU A 7 18.88 27.34 -44.31
C LEU A 7 18.69 25.95 -43.63
N ILE A 8 17.41 25.67 -43.35
CA ILE A 8 16.60 24.49 -43.71
C ILE A 8 17.18 23.09 -43.42
N ILE A 9 16.49 22.35 -42.53
CA ILE A 9 16.07 20.96 -42.80
C ILE A 9 14.64 20.79 -42.27
N CYS A 10 13.65 20.92 -43.17
CA CYS A 10 12.47 20.05 -43.11
C CYS A 10 12.94 18.62 -43.41
N ILE A 11 12.41 17.59 -42.75
CA ILE A 11 12.11 16.24 -43.31
C ILE A 11 12.00 15.17 -42.19
N ASN A 12 10.98 14.29 -42.35
CA ASN A 12 10.62 13.04 -41.64
C ASN A 12 9.63 13.21 -40.47
N LEU A 13 8.32 12.94 -40.61
CA LEU A 13 7.61 11.74 -41.10
C LEU A 13 7.84 10.49 -40.23
N LEU A 14 6.73 10.02 -39.65
CA LEU A 14 6.44 8.69 -39.10
C LEU A 14 7.35 8.18 -37.96
N MET A 15 6.75 7.88 -36.82
CA MET A 15 6.46 6.50 -36.42
C MET A 15 5.84 6.51 -35.02
N ALA A 16 4.90 5.60 -34.83
CA ALA A 16 4.23 5.28 -33.59
C ALA A 16 5.16 5.36 -32.36
N PHE A 17 4.74 6.13 -31.36
CA PHE A 17 5.01 5.71 -29.99
C PHE A 17 3.95 4.65 -29.68
N PRO A 18 4.28 3.35 -29.67
CA PRO A 18 3.49 2.45 -28.86
C PRO A 18 3.60 3.00 -27.44
N CYS A 19 2.46 3.33 -26.86
CA CYS A 19 2.31 3.46 -25.43
C CYS A 19 2.71 2.12 -24.82
N LEU A 20 4.02 1.89 -24.67
CA LEU A 20 4.54 0.85 -23.81
C LEU A 20 4.13 1.31 -22.41
N GLY A 21 3.00 0.76 -21.94
CA GLY A 21 2.75 0.67 -20.52
C GLY A 21 3.95 -0.02 -19.90
N GLN A 22 4.90 0.76 -19.41
CA GLN A 22 5.94 0.25 -18.54
C GLN A 22 5.21 -0.18 -17.28
N GLN A 23 4.91 -1.47 -17.19
CA GLN A 23 4.61 -2.11 -15.93
C GLN A 23 5.78 -1.80 -15.01
N LEU A 24 5.58 -0.93 -14.02
CA LEU A 24 6.56 -0.74 -12.97
C LEU A 24 6.92 -2.13 -12.44
N PRO A 25 8.22 -2.46 -12.30
CA PRO A 25 8.61 -3.76 -11.79
C PRO A 25 7.89 -3.94 -10.46
N GLY A 26 7.03 -4.95 -10.38
CA GLY A 26 6.19 -5.19 -9.21
C GLY A 26 7.09 -5.26 -7.99
N GLN A 27 7.12 -4.20 -7.19
CA GLN A 27 7.90 -4.19 -5.96
C GLN A 27 7.22 -5.19 -5.05
N LYS A 28 7.93 -6.29 -4.74
CA LYS A 28 7.44 -7.32 -3.83
C LYS A 28 7.27 -6.66 -2.46
N VAL A 29 6.04 -6.28 -2.13
CA VAL A 29 5.74 -5.77 -0.80
C VAL A 29 5.61 -6.98 0.12
N ILE A 30 6.60 -7.15 1.01
CA ILE A 30 6.56 -8.15 2.09
C ILE A 30 5.85 -7.47 3.24
N GLY A 31 4.55 -7.73 3.37
CA GLY A 31 3.72 -6.97 4.28
C GLY A 31 2.27 -7.40 4.40
N ASN A 32 1.59 -6.86 5.39
CA ASN A 32 0.17 -7.12 5.59
C ASN A 32 -0.68 -6.24 4.72
N VAL A 33 -1.72 -6.83 4.15
CA VAL A 33 -2.70 -6.12 3.32
C VAL A 33 -4.05 -6.17 4.02
N PHE A 34 -4.61 -5.01 4.36
CA PHE A 34 -5.96 -4.88 4.94
C PHE A 34 -6.90 -4.21 3.96
N ILE A 35 -8.10 -4.75 3.75
CA ILE A 35 -9.06 -4.23 2.76
C ILE A 35 -10.36 -3.82 3.47
N ASP A 36 -10.82 -2.59 3.20
CA ASP A 36 -12.16 -2.11 3.58
C ASP A 36 -12.93 -1.70 2.32
N ARG A 37 -13.95 -2.50 1.95
CA ARG A 37 -14.60 -2.44 0.64
C ARG A 37 -16.00 -1.82 0.70
N ASP A 38 -16.26 -0.83 -0.14
CA ASP A 38 -17.60 -0.27 -0.33
C ASP A 38 -18.35 -0.91 -1.53
N ASN A 39 -19.65 -0.63 -1.62
CA ASN A 39 -20.51 -1.11 -2.72
C ASN A 39 -20.32 -0.31 -4.03
N SER A 40 -19.59 0.79 -4.01
CA SER A 40 -19.28 1.63 -5.18
C SER A 40 -18.05 1.16 -5.96
N GLY A 41 -17.32 0.16 -5.47
CA GLY A 41 -16.11 -0.34 -6.09
C GLY A 41 -14.86 0.45 -5.73
N ASN A 42 -14.99 1.44 -4.83
CA ASN A 42 -13.86 2.13 -4.23
C ASN A 42 -13.54 1.46 -2.89
N TYR A 43 -12.27 1.34 -2.57
CA TYR A 43 -11.90 0.70 -1.32
C TYR A 43 -10.52 1.13 -0.86
N TYR A 44 -10.32 1.07 0.45
CA TYR A 44 -9.02 1.31 1.03
C TYR A 44 -8.28 0.00 1.20
N VAL A 45 -6.99 0.06 0.89
CA VAL A 45 -6.03 -0.99 1.16
C VAL A 45 -4.94 -0.41 2.05
N VAL A 46 -4.70 -1.05 3.19
CA VAL A 46 -3.59 -0.70 4.07
C VAL A 46 -2.50 -1.74 3.87
N VAL A 47 -1.31 -1.30 3.50
CA VAL A 47 -0.16 -2.17 3.26
C VAL A 47 0.93 -1.88 4.28
N VAL A 48 1.35 -2.87 5.06
CA VAL A 48 2.36 -2.70 6.12
C VAL A 48 3.64 -3.42 5.76
N GLU A 49 4.68 -2.68 5.37
CA GLU A 49 6.01 -3.21 5.09
C GLU A 49 6.81 -3.36 6.41
N LYS A 50 7.09 -4.61 6.79
CA LYS A 50 7.75 -4.89 8.09
C LYS A 50 9.19 -4.42 8.14
N GLN A 51 9.93 -4.52 7.03
CA GLN A 51 11.35 -4.18 6.98
C GLN A 51 11.61 -2.70 7.23
N THR A 52 10.75 -1.83 6.71
CA THR A 52 10.86 -0.37 6.84
C THR A 52 9.98 0.18 7.95
N SER A 53 9.17 -0.66 8.61
CA SER A 53 8.14 -0.25 9.57
C SER A 53 7.20 0.82 8.99
N THR A 54 6.85 0.68 7.71
CA THR A 54 6.03 1.66 6.99
C THR A 54 4.65 1.10 6.69
N LEU A 55 3.62 1.86 7.03
CA LEU A 55 2.24 1.62 6.62
C LEU A 55 1.90 2.57 5.46
N TYR A 56 1.44 2.01 4.36
CA TYR A 56 0.90 2.73 3.21
C TYR A 56 -0.62 2.65 3.24
N LEU A 57 -1.29 3.79 3.13
CA LEU A 57 -2.72 3.85 2.86
C LEU A 57 -2.89 4.02 1.36
N ILE A 58 -3.54 3.06 0.73
CA ILE A 58 -3.81 3.00 -0.69
C ILE A 58 -5.32 3.14 -0.88
N GLN A 59 -5.72 4.04 -1.77
CA GLN A 59 -7.09 4.15 -2.23
C GLN A 59 -7.17 3.50 -3.61
N VAL A 60 -8.10 2.57 -3.78
CA VAL A 60 -8.38 1.97 -5.08
C VAL A 60 -9.61 2.64 -5.65
N GLU A 61 -9.43 3.42 -6.72
CA GLU A 61 -10.52 4.08 -7.45
C GLU A 61 -10.64 3.48 -8.84
N GLN A 62 -11.81 2.95 -9.19
CA GLN A 62 -12.04 2.32 -10.51
C GLN A 62 -10.99 1.24 -10.86
N GLY A 63 -10.47 0.53 -9.85
CA GLY A 63 -9.44 -0.49 -9.99
C GLY A 63 -8.00 0.03 -10.06
N ILE A 64 -7.77 1.34 -9.95
CA ILE A 64 -6.45 1.96 -9.96
C ILE A 64 -6.00 2.23 -8.51
N PRO A 65 -4.92 1.57 -8.02
CA PRO A 65 -4.39 1.83 -6.68
C PRO A 65 -3.54 3.10 -6.65
N VAL A 66 -3.83 3.99 -5.71
CA VAL A 66 -3.09 5.23 -5.46
C VAL A 66 -2.66 5.28 -4.00
N ILE A 67 -1.36 5.42 -3.74
CA ILE A 67 -0.86 5.67 -2.38
C ILE A 67 -1.29 7.08 -1.99
N VAL A 68 -2.17 7.20 -1.00
CA VAL A 68 -2.66 8.50 -0.52
C VAL A 68 -1.86 9.00 0.67
N LYS A 69 -1.32 8.10 1.52
CA LYS A 69 -0.51 8.44 2.70
C LYS A 69 0.48 7.33 3.06
N SER A 70 1.53 7.69 3.77
CA SER A 70 2.43 6.76 4.45
C SER A 70 2.68 7.18 5.90
N PHE A 71 2.89 6.20 6.77
CA PHE A 71 3.10 6.41 8.20
C PHE A 71 4.18 5.46 8.72
N LEU A 72 5.01 5.93 9.66
CA LEU A 72 5.83 5.05 10.47
C LEU A 72 4.94 4.35 11.50
N VAL A 73 5.09 3.03 11.65
CA VAL A 73 4.28 2.22 12.58
C VAL A 73 5.13 1.39 13.52
N LEU A 74 4.53 1.04 14.65
CA LEU A 74 5.10 0.05 15.57
C LEU A 74 4.66 -1.35 15.13
N LEU A 75 5.58 -2.30 15.15
CA LEU A 75 5.33 -3.70 14.85
C LEU A 75 5.47 -4.53 16.13
N GLY A 76 5.05 -5.80 16.05
CA GLY A 76 5.31 -6.77 17.11
C GLY A 76 6.79 -6.76 17.52
N LYS A 77 7.04 -6.95 18.82
CA LYS A 77 8.38 -6.90 19.43
C LYS A 77 9.37 -7.82 18.73
N ASP A 78 8.88 -8.97 18.27
CA ASP A 78 9.69 -9.98 17.62
C ASP A 78 9.57 -9.85 16.10
N GLY A 79 10.72 -9.77 15.42
CA GLY A 79 10.80 -9.79 13.96
C GLY A 79 10.57 -11.18 13.37
N GLY A 80 10.37 -11.23 12.05
CA GLY A 80 10.20 -12.48 11.28
C GLY A 80 8.76 -13.03 11.27
N ASP A 81 8.61 -14.23 10.72
CA ASP A 81 7.31 -14.87 10.46
C ASP A 81 6.60 -15.29 11.74
N LYS A 82 5.29 -15.05 11.82
CA LYS A 82 4.48 -15.50 12.94
C LYS A 82 4.29 -17.02 12.86
N PHE A 83 4.55 -17.72 13.95
CA PHE A 83 4.35 -19.19 14.01
C PHE A 83 3.23 -19.59 14.98
N LYS A 84 2.94 -18.78 16.02
CA LYS A 84 1.91 -19.08 17.03
C LYS A 84 1.31 -17.82 17.64
N GLU A 85 0.11 -17.93 18.21
CA GLU A 85 -0.47 -16.89 19.06
C GLU A 85 0.47 -16.58 20.25
N GLY A 86 0.63 -15.30 20.58
CA GLY A 86 1.49 -14.86 21.70
C GLY A 86 2.99 -14.80 21.43
N ASP A 87 3.48 -15.10 20.22
CA ASP A 87 4.91 -15.04 19.86
C ASP A 87 5.47 -13.62 19.62
N GLY A 88 4.70 -12.57 19.93
CA GLY A 88 5.14 -11.19 19.78
C GLY A 88 5.32 -10.70 18.34
N ARG A 89 4.94 -11.47 17.33
CA ARG A 89 5.12 -11.12 15.91
C ARG A 89 3.85 -10.57 15.28
N THR A 90 4.02 -9.57 14.41
CA THR A 90 2.97 -9.15 13.48
C THR A 90 2.80 -10.26 12.43
N PRO A 91 1.58 -10.81 12.23
CA PRO A 91 1.34 -11.83 11.21
C PRO A 91 1.77 -11.34 9.82
N GLU A 92 1.99 -12.26 8.88
CA GLU A 92 2.25 -11.95 7.47
C GLU A 92 1.13 -12.52 6.60
N GLY A 93 0.44 -11.68 5.83
CA GLY A 93 -0.64 -12.16 4.96
C GLY A 93 -1.67 -11.11 4.58
N ILE A 94 -2.78 -11.59 4.04
CA ILE A 94 -3.94 -10.78 3.68
C ILE A 94 -5.00 -10.96 4.76
N TYR A 95 -5.41 -9.85 5.35
CA TYR A 95 -6.42 -9.83 6.40
C TYR A 95 -7.51 -8.82 6.06
N PHE A 96 -8.67 -8.99 6.68
CA PHE A 96 -9.80 -8.10 6.51
C PHE A 96 -10.11 -7.43 7.83
N VAL A 97 -10.41 -6.13 7.76
CA VAL A 97 -10.95 -5.39 8.89
C VAL A 97 -12.37 -5.91 9.15
N THR A 98 -12.63 -6.36 10.37
CA THR A 98 -13.92 -6.95 10.76
C THR A 98 -14.86 -5.94 11.42
N GLY A 99 -14.35 -4.75 11.72
CA GLY A 99 -15.12 -3.65 12.30
C GLY A 99 -14.23 -2.55 12.85
N PHE A 100 -14.81 -1.73 13.72
CA PHE A 100 -14.12 -0.67 14.44
C PHE A 100 -14.54 -0.68 15.90
N ILE A 101 -13.54 -0.68 16.80
CA ILE A 101 -13.76 -0.59 18.24
C ILE A 101 -13.50 0.87 18.65
N PRO A 102 -14.51 1.59 19.17
CA PRO A 102 -14.37 2.98 19.55
C PRO A 102 -13.57 3.11 20.86
N PRO A 103 -12.93 4.26 21.11
CA PRO A 103 -11.94 4.42 22.18
C PRO A 103 -12.53 4.23 23.59
N GLU A 104 -13.83 4.45 23.78
CA GLU A 104 -14.53 4.29 25.07
C GLU A 104 -14.56 2.81 25.52
N LYS A 105 -14.36 1.88 24.58
CA LYS A 105 -14.31 0.43 24.84
C LYS A 105 -12.88 -0.10 24.97
N LEU A 106 -11.88 0.76 24.90
CA LEU A 106 -10.47 0.38 24.86
C LEU A 106 -9.69 1.02 26.01
N ASN A 107 -8.58 0.39 26.40
CA ASN A 107 -7.64 1.05 27.29
C ASN A 107 -6.97 2.22 26.55
N PRO A 108 -7.20 3.48 26.96
CA PRO A 108 -6.75 4.65 26.21
C PRO A 108 -5.22 4.78 26.17
N LEU A 109 -4.51 4.24 27.17
CA LEU A 109 -3.04 4.27 27.21
C LEU A 109 -2.41 3.33 26.18
N LEU A 110 -3.13 2.30 25.73
CA LEU A 110 -2.61 1.28 24.81
C LEU A 110 -3.09 1.48 23.37
N TYR A 111 -4.36 1.83 23.18
CA TYR A 111 -5.01 1.79 21.86
C TYR A 111 -5.40 3.16 21.31
N GLY A 112 -5.19 4.24 22.06
CA GLY A 112 -5.44 5.60 21.58
C GLY A 112 -6.90 5.83 21.15
N ARG A 113 -7.10 6.20 19.88
CA ARG A 113 -8.40 6.68 19.35
C ARG A 113 -9.33 5.60 18.84
N GLY A 114 -8.92 4.33 18.86
CA GLY A 114 -9.73 3.23 18.37
C GLY A 114 -8.87 2.09 17.84
N ALA A 115 -9.51 0.97 17.52
CA ALA A 115 -8.85 -0.20 16.97
C ALA A 115 -9.66 -0.78 15.80
N PHE A 116 -8.95 -1.22 14.76
CA PHE A 116 -9.50 -1.96 13.63
C PHE A 116 -9.17 -3.45 13.81
N PRO A 117 -10.07 -4.26 14.42
CA PRO A 117 -9.84 -5.68 14.57
C PRO A 117 -9.72 -6.37 13.21
N LEU A 118 -8.78 -7.29 13.12
CA LEU A 118 -8.49 -8.08 11.92
C LEU A 118 -9.09 -9.47 12.07
N ASN A 119 -9.40 -10.12 10.95
CA ASN A 119 -9.85 -11.52 10.93
C ASN A 119 -8.71 -12.53 11.18
N TYR A 120 -7.78 -12.21 12.08
CA TYR A 120 -6.70 -13.12 12.48
C TYR A 120 -7.14 -14.00 13.67
N PRO A 121 -6.85 -15.31 13.66
CA PRO A 121 -6.35 -16.08 12.51
C PRO A 121 -7.44 -16.29 11.44
N ASN A 122 -7.01 -16.35 10.18
CA ASN A 122 -7.85 -16.63 9.01
C ASN A 122 -7.64 -18.09 8.52
N ILE A 123 -8.27 -18.47 7.39
CA ILE A 123 -8.24 -19.85 6.87
C ILE A 123 -6.87 -20.34 6.37
N VAL A 124 -5.91 -19.44 6.14
CA VAL A 124 -4.56 -19.77 5.64
C VAL A 124 -3.48 -19.67 6.72
N ASP A 125 -3.85 -19.25 7.94
CA ASP A 125 -2.95 -19.18 9.10
C ASP A 125 -2.79 -20.55 9.81
#